data_AF-A0A9Q0ZK90-F1
#
_entry.id   AF-A0A9Q0ZK90-F1
#
_cell.length_a   1.000
_cell.length_b   1.000
_cell.length_c   1.000
_cell.angle_alpha   90.00
_cell.angle_beta   90.00
_cell.angle_gamma   90.00
#
_symmetry.space_group_name_H-M   'P 1'
#
loop_
_entity.id
_entity.type
_entity.pdbx_description
1 polymer ?
#
loop_
_entity_poly.entity_id
_entity_poly.type
_entity_poly.pdbx_seq_one_letter_code
_entity_poly.pdbx_strand_id
1 'polypeptide(L)'
;MVAKAMLCFNNKIIYSRCDEAYRLTHSGNLNVPPEATDVFCNGPCLAETRLVLGCINGVISDFLFYNRATVRDITYALSAGCGSTGYRGDFKVARYIDDETSSASILPRLTGFYALALFMWWWILLL
;
A
#
# COMPACT_ATOMS: atom_id res chain seq x y z
N MET A 1 14.33 7.05 12.95
CA MET A 1 12.90 6.84 12.66
C MET A 1 12.62 5.40 12.26
N VAL A 2 13.36 4.86 11.27
CA VAL A 2 13.27 3.43 10.88
C VAL A 2 13.43 2.45 12.06
N ALA A 3 14.43 2.64 12.93
CA ALA A 3 14.61 1.80 14.12
C ALA A 3 13.42 1.86 15.12
N LYS A 4 12.68 2.97 15.17
CA LYS A 4 11.46 3.06 16.00
C LYS A 4 10.29 2.31 15.35
N ALA A 5 10.16 2.38 14.02
CA ALA A 5 9.16 1.60 13.28
C ALA A 5 9.40 0.09 13.42
N MET A 6 10.65 -0.35 13.55
CA MET A 6 10.99 -1.75 13.82
C MET A 6 10.39 -2.27 15.14
N LEU A 7 10.15 -1.40 16.12
CA LEU A 7 9.52 -1.78 17.39
C LEU A 7 8.04 -2.20 17.19
N CYS A 8 7.37 -1.75 16.13
CA CYS A 8 5.98 -2.11 15.85
C CYS A 8 5.82 -3.61 15.55
N PHE A 9 6.82 -4.26 14.96
CA PHE A 9 6.77 -5.70 14.65
C PHE A 9 6.97 -6.59 15.88
N ASN A 10 7.78 -6.14 16.84
CA ASN A 10 8.13 -6.91 18.04
C ASN A 10 7.24 -6.56 19.24
N ASN A 11 6.21 -5.74 19.04
CA ASN A 11 5.31 -5.34 20.10
C ASN A 11 4.35 -6.49 20.43
N LYS A 12 4.64 -7.22 21.52
CA LYS A 12 3.82 -8.32 22.05
C LYS A 12 2.39 -7.89 22.43
N ILE A 13 2.14 -6.59 22.56
CA ILE A 13 0.79 -6.04 22.78
C ILE A 13 0.00 -6.04 21.46
N ILE A 14 0.67 -5.81 20.31
CA ILE A 14 0.04 -5.81 19.00
C ILE A 14 -0.09 -7.24 18.48
N TYR A 15 1.02 -7.97 18.36
CA TYR A 15 1.00 -9.36 17.94
C TYR A 15 0.87 -10.28 19.16
N SER A 16 -0.38 -10.49 19.58
CA SER A 16 -0.71 -11.23 20.80
C SER A 16 -1.34 -12.59 20.52
N ARG A 17 -2.09 -12.72 19.42
CA ARG A 17 -2.87 -13.91 19.07
C ARG A 17 -2.62 -14.42 17.66
N CYS A 18 -2.07 -13.61 16.77
CA CYS A 18 -1.72 -14.07 15.44
C CYS A 18 -0.60 -15.12 15.50
N ASP A 19 -0.80 -16.23 14.78
CA ASP A 19 0.24 -17.23 14.56
C ASP A 19 1.47 -16.57 13.90
N GLU A 20 2.65 -16.83 14.45
CA GLU A 20 3.92 -16.29 13.99
C GLU A 20 4.19 -16.57 12.52
N ALA A 21 3.73 -17.71 12.01
CA ALA A 21 3.88 -18.08 10.60
C ALA A 21 3.20 -17.10 9.63
N TYR A 22 2.14 -16.42 10.08
CA TYR A 22 1.34 -15.52 9.25
C TYR A 22 1.58 -14.04 9.55
N ARG A 23 2.47 -13.71 10.49
CA ARG A 23 2.75 -12.31 10.85
C ARG A 23 3.48 -11.60 9.71
N LEU A 24 3.11 -10.34 9.50
CA LEU A 24 3.90 -9.46 8.66
C LEU A 24 5.26 -9.22 9.32
N THR A 25 6.32 -9.33 8.52
CA THR A 25 7.69 -9.07 8.96
C THR A 25 8.29 -7.89 8.21
N HIS A 26 9.48 -7.45 8.62
CA HIS A 26 10.25 -6.40 7.93
C HIS A 26 10.59 -6.75 6.47
N SER A 27 10.46 -8.03 6.07
CA SER A 27 10.59 -8.45 4.67
C SER A 27 9.55 -7.80 3.76
N GLY A 28 8.37 -7.44 4.31
CA GLY A 28 7.24 -6.91 3.56
C GLY A 28 6.39 -7.98 2.86
N ASN A 29 6.64 -9.26 3.11
CA ASN A 29 5.86 -10.35 2.54
C ASN A 29 4.81 -10.87 3.52
N LEU A 30 3.66 -11.30 2.97
CA LEU A 30 2.59 -11.97 3.68
C LEU A 30 2.58 -13.45 3.28
N ASN A 31 3.01 -14.32 4.18
CA ASN A 31 3.17 -15.76 3.92
C ASN A 31 1.93 -16.55 4.33
N VAL A 32 0.76 -16.12 3.86
CA VAL A 32 -0.52 -16.78 4.15
C VAL A 32 -0.83 -17.76 3.02
N PRO A 33 -0.82 -19.08 3.26
CA PRO A 33 -1.18 -20.05 2.24
C PRO A 33 -2.69 -20.00 1.95
N PRO A 34 -3.13 -20.41 0.74
CA PRO A 34 -4.55 -20.36 0.36
C PRO A 34 -5.48 -21.05 1.36
N GLU A 35 -5.05 -22.17 1.95
CA GLU A 35 -5.81 -22.97 2.92
C GLU A 35 -6.01 -22.25 4.26
N ALA A 36 -5.15 -21.28 4.59
CA ALA A 36 -5.24 -20.48 5.82
C ALA A 36 -5.95 -19.14 5.61
N THR A 37 -6.40 -18.82 4.39
CA THR A 37 -7.01 -17.52 4.05
C THR A 37 -8.15 -17.15 4.99
N ASP A 38 -9.10 -18.06 5.21
CA ASP A 38 -10.29 -17.76 6.03
C ASP A 38 -9.94 -17.58 7.50
N VAL A 39 -8.98 -18.37 8.01
CA VAL A 39 -8.49 -18.25 9.39
C VAL A 39 -7.74 -16.94 9.58
N PHE A 40 -6.92 -16.54 8.59
CA PHE A 40 -6.19 -15.28 8.62
C PHE A 40 -7.15 -14.07 8.56
N CYS A 41 -8.08 -14.08 7.61
CA CYS A 41 -8.96 -12.95 7.31
C CYS A 41 -10.06 -12.73 8.36
N ASN A 42 -10.57 -13.81 8.98
CA ASN A 42 -11.58 -13.73 10.02
C ASN A 42 -10.98 -13.81 11.43
N GLY A 43 -9.66 -13.96 11.53
CA GLY A 43 -8.95 -14.13 12.78
C GLY A 43 -8.16 -12.89 13.25
N PRO A 44 -7.39 -13.04 14.34
CA PRO A 44 -6.60 -11.94 14.90
C PRO A 44 -5.52 -11.44 13.93
N CYS A 45 -4.97 -12.29 13.06
CA CYS A 45 -3.85 -11.93 12.21
C CYS A 45 -4.12 -10.73 11.30
N LEU A 46 -5.30 -10.65 10.68
CA LEU A 46 -5.64 -9.49 9.85
C LEU A 46 -5.73 -8.20 10.68
N ALA A 47 -6.39 -8.26 11.84
CA ALA A 47 -6.56 -7.10 12.72
C ALA A 47 -5.21 -6.63 13.30
N GLU A 48 -4.40 -7.56 13.82
CA GLU A 48 -3.08 -7.27 14.39
C GLU A 48 -2.11 -6.75 13.33
N THR A 49 -2.15 -7.29 12.10
CA THR A 49 -1.33 -6.76 10.99
C THR A 49 -1.72 -5.32 10.63
N ARG A 50 -3.01 -4.98 10.63
CA ARG A 50 -3.45 -3.58 10.43
C ARG A 50 -2.97 -2.65 11.54
N LEU A 51 -2.93 -3.11 12.79
CA LEU A 51 -2.38 -2.35 13.91
C LEU A 51 -0.86 -2.11 13.75
N VAL A 52 -0.11 -3.11 13.29
CA VAL A 52 1.32 -2.94 12.97
C VAL A 52 1.53 -1.90 11.89
N LEU A 53 0.77 -1.97 10.79
CA LEU A 53 0.83 -1.00 9.70
C LEU A 53 0.49 0.43 10.19
N GLY A 54 -0.53 0.57 11.03
CA GLY A 54 -0.88 1.85 11.65
C GLY A 54 0.21 2.39 12.58
N CYS A 55 0.83 1.52 13.38
CA CYS A 55 1.98 1.88 14.23
C CYS A 55 3.16 2.39 13.39
N ILE A 56 3.51 1.68 12.31
CA ILE A 56 4.61 2.08 11.40
C ILE A 56 4.31 3.45 10.81
N ASN A 57 3.12 3.63 10.23
CA ASN A 57 2.71 4.87 9.59
C ASN A 57 2.66 6.07 10.56
N GLY A 58 2.31 5.82 11.83
CA GLY A 58 2.35 6.83 12.89
C GLY A 58 3.77 7.24 13.31
N VAL A 59 4.78 6.41 13.02
CA VAL A 59 6.20 6.69 13.32
C VAL A 59 6.92 7.32 12.12
N ILE A 60 6.66 6.83 10.91
CA ILE A 60 7.22 7.31 9.65
C ILE A 60 6.26 6.96 8.50
N SER A 61 5.76 7.97 7.80
CA SER A 61 4.75 7.81 6.73
C SER A 61 5.30 7.06 5.52
N ASP A 62 6.55 7.32 5.16
CA ASP A 62 7.18 6.81 3.93
C ASP A 62 8.04 5.57 4.23
N PHE A 63 7.54 4.70 5.10
CA PHE A 63 8.25 3.46 5.45
C PHE A 63 8.31 2.53 4.25
N LEU A 64 9.53 2.08 3.93
CA LEU A 64 9.77 1.04 2.93
C LEU A 64 10.19 -0.26 3.61
N PHE A 65 9.49 -1.33 3.26
CA PHE A 65 9.86 -2.69 3.61
C PHE A 65 11.05 -3.15 2.76
N TYR A 66 11.70 -4.26 3.13
CA TYR A 66 12.86 -4.76 2.36
C TYR A 66 12.52 -5.16 0.93
N ASN A 67 11.29 -5.62 0.67
CA ASN A 67 10.81 -5.87 -0.69
C ASN A 67 10.43 -4.59 -1.46
N ARG A 68 10.67 -3.39 -0.90
CA ARG A 68 10.33 -2.06 -1.43
C ARG A 68 8.84 -1.71 -1.38
N ALA A 69 8.00 -2.54 -0.76
CA ALA A 69 6.61 -2.18 -0.54
C ALA A 69 6.49 -0.99 0.41
N THR A 70 5.46 -0.17 0.21
CA THR A 70 4.97 0.82 1.17
C THR A 70 3.94 0.18 2.11
N VAL A 71 3.57 0.89 3.18
CA VAL A 71 2.43 0.50 4.03
C VAL A 71 1.12 0.37 3.22
N ARG A 72 0.95 1.21 2.19
CA ARG A 72 -0.22 1.18 1.31
C ARG A 72 -0.26 -0.08 0.45
N ASP A 73 0.87 -0.51 -0.11
CA ASP A 73 0.94 -1.71 -0.96
C ASP A 73 0.57 -2.98 -0.18
N ILE A 74 1.02 -3.09 1.07
CA ILE A 74 0.64 -4.19 1.95
C ILE A 74 -0.85 -4.11 2.31
N THR A 75 -1.37 -2.91 2.56
CA THR A 75 -2.80 -2.71 2.82
C THR A 75 -3.66 -3.15 1.63
N TYR A 76 -3.22 -2.90 0.40
CA TYR A 76 -3.89 -3.40 -0.80
C TYR A 76 -3.81 -4.91 -0.94
N ALA A 77 -2.65 -5.53 -0.68
CA ALA A 77 -2.54 -6.98 -0.66
C ALA A 77 -3.47 -7.64 0.37
N LEU A 78 -3.59 -7.07 1.57
CA LEU A 78 -4.55 -7.54 2.59
C LEU A 78 -6.01 -7.39 2.12
N SER A 79 -6.34 -6.28 1.47
CA SER A 79 -7.69 -6.00 0.99
C SER A 79 -8.10 -6.92 -0.16
N ALA A 80 -7.17 -7.21 -1.07
CA ALA A 80 -7.40 -8.15 -2.16
C ALA A 80 -7.50 -9.59 -1.64
N GLY A 81 -6.53 -10.03 -0.83
CA GLY A 81 -6.48 -11.38 -0.27
C GLY A 81 -7.67 -11.71 0.64
N CYS A 82 -8.18 -10.74 1.41
CA CYS A 82 -9.34 -10.94 2.27
C CYS A 82 -10.68 -10.49 1.68
N GLY A 83 -10.68 -9.91 0.49
CA GLY A 83 -11.88 -9.44 -0.19
C GLY A 83 -12.74 -10.57 -0.75
N SER A 84 -13.79 -10.17 -1.48
CA SER A 84 -14.72 -11.07 -2.17
C SER A 84 -14.45 -11.14 -3.69
N THR A 85 -13.29 -10.66 -4.14
CA THR A 85 -12.91 -10.68 -5.56
C THR A 85 -12.25 -12.01 -5.93
N GLY A 86 -11.97 -12.21 -7.22
CA GLY A 86 -11.18 -13.37 -7.69
C GLY A 86 -9.73 -13.40 -7.17
N TYR A 87 -9.30 -12.37 -6.43
CA TYR A 87 -7.99 -12.31 -5.77
C TYR A 87 -8.04 -12.75 -4.30
N ARG A 88 -9.18 -13.25 -3.82
CA ARG A 88 -9.26 -13.82 -2.47
C ARG A 88 -8.23 -14.94 -2.31
N GLY A 89 -7.50 -14.91 -1.19
CA GLY A 89 -6.39 -15.81 -0.89
C GLY A 89 -5.05 -15.42 -1.53
N ASP A 90 -5.01 -14.32 -2.29
CA ASP A 90 -3.80 -13.82 -2.92
C ASP A 90 -3.19 -12.66 -2.15
N PHE A 91 -2.16 -12.96 -1.37
CA PHE A 91 -1.44 -11.98 -0.55
C PHE A 91 -0.11 -11.53 -1.16
N LYS A 92 0.06 -11.67 -2.48
CA LYS A 92 1.31 -11.28 -3.18
C LYS A 92 1.47 -9.76 -3.23
N VAL A 93 2.19 -9.24 -2.24
CA VAL A 93 2.49 -7.79 -2.10
C VAL A 93 3.16 -7.21 -3.35
N ALA A 94 4.03 -7.98 -4.02
CA ALA A 94 4.73 -7.54 -5.22
C ALA A 94 3.82 -7.03 -6.35
N ARG A 95 2.53 -7.43 -6.39
CA ARG A 95 1.57 -6.94 -7.39
C ARG A 95 1.25 -5.45 -7.24
N TYR A 96 1.50 -4.88 -6.07
CA TYR A 96 1.06 -3.53 -5.72
C TYR A 96 2.20 -2.52 -5.64
N ILE A 97 3.47 -2.96 -5.69
CA ILE A 97 4.65 -2.11 -5.49
C ILE A 97 4.83 -1.08 -6.62
N ASP A 98 4.36 -1.36 -7.84
CA ASP A 98 4.55 -0.50 -9.02
C ASP A 98 3.25 0.16 -9.54
N ASP A 99 2.11 -0.08 -8.88
CA ASP A 99 0.81 0.47 -9.32
C ASP A 99 0.69 1.99 -9.04
N GLU A 100 1.63 2.55 -8.27
CA GLU A 100 1.70 3.99 -7.96
C GLU A 100 2.45 4.85 -8.99
N THR A 101 3.21 4.26 -9.92
CA THR A 101 3.81 5.05 -11.02
C THR A 101 2.83 5.36 -12.17
N SER A 102 1.65 4.73 -12.21
CA SER A 102 0.66 4.95 -13.27
C SER A 102 -0.50 5.88 -12.87
N SER A 103 -0.68 6.16 -11.58
CA SER A 103 -1.79 7.00 -11.11
C SER A 103 -1.43 8.46 -10.84
N ALA A 104 -0.14 8.83 -10.90
CA ALA A 104 0.33 10.22 -10.84
C ALA A 104 0.30 10.96 -12.20
N SER A 105 -0.24 10.34 -13.26
CA SER A 105 -0.34 10.93 -14.60
C SER A 105 -1.78 11.07 -15.13
N ILE A 106 -2.78 11.10 -14.25
CA ILE A 106 -4.12 11.61 -14.58
C ILE A 106 -4.32 12.98 -13.92
N LEU A 107 -3.39 13.90 -14.19
CA LEU A 107 -3.79 15.30 -14.36
C LEU A 107 -3.92 15.49 -15.87
N PRO A 108 -5.13 15.69 -16.42
CA PRO A 108 -5.23 16.05 -17.82
C PRO A 108 -4.40 17.31 -18.03
N ARG A 109 -3.46 17.24 -18.97
CA ARG A 109 -2.61 18.32 -19.44
C ARG A 109 -3.47 19.37 -20.16
N LEU A 110 -4.39 20.01 -19.44
CA LEU A 110 -5.28 21.06 -19.94
C LEU A 110 -4.57 22.41 -20.10
N THR A 111 -3.33 22.53 -19.63
CA THR A 111 -2.54 23.77 -19.72
C THR A 111 -1.94 24.03 -21.11
N GLY A 112 -1.91 23.04 -22.02
CA GLY A 112 -1.31 23.20 -23.35
C GLY A 112 -2.20 23.91 -24.38
N PHE A 113 -3.51 23.67 -24.35
CA PHE A 113 -4.43 24.20 -25.37
C PHE A 113 -4.81 25.67 -25.13
N TYR A 114 -4.96 26.10 -23.87
CA TYR A 114 -5.27 27.49 -23.54
C TYR A 114 -4.13 28.47 -23.88
N ALA A 115 -2.88 28.04 -23.72
CA ALA A 115 -1.72 28.88 -24.06
C ALA A 115 -1.68 29.18 -25.57
N LEU A 116 -1.92 28.19 -26.43
CA LEU A 116 -1.91 28.39 -27.90
C LEU A 116 -3.06 29.27 -28.37
N ALA A 117 -4.25 29.16 -27.76
CA ALA A 117 -5.39 30.02 -28.08
C ALA A 117 -5.09 31.50 -27.74
N LEU A 118 -4.43 31.78 -26.61
CA LEU A 118 -4.04 33.14 -26.23
C LEU A 118 -2.98 33.72 -27.17
N PHE A 119 -1.99 32.91 -27.62
CA PHE A 119 -1.02 33.36 -28.62
C PHE A 119 -1.65 33.68 -29.97
N MET A 120 -2.56 32.82 -30.45
CA MET A 120 -3.27 33.07 -31.71
C MET A 120 -4.19 34.29 -31.61
N TRP A 121 -4.86 34.50 -30.48
CA TRP A 121 -5.74 35.64 -30.29
C TRP A 121 -4.96 36.96 -30.17
N TRP A 122 -3.79 36.93 -29.52
CA TRP A 122 -2.90 38.09 -29.44
C TRP A 122 -2.29 38.45 -30.80
N TRP A 123 -2.01 37.45 -31.65
CA TRP A 123 -1.51 37.67 -33.01
C TRP A 123 -2.58 38.27 -33.94
N ILE A 124 -3.85 37.88 -33.79
CA ILE A 124 -4.97 38.44 -34.55
C ILE A 124 -5.27 39.89 -34.15
N LEU A 125 -5.06 40.27 -32.88
CA LEU A 125 -5.24 41.65 -32.41
C LEU A 125 -4.12 42.61 -32.83
N LEU A 126 -2.99 42.09 -33.31
CA LEU A 126 -1.82 42.85 -33.77
C LEU A 126 -1.73 42.96 -35.31
N LEU A 127 -2.73 42.45 -36.05
CA LEU A 127 -2.87 42.61 -37.50
C LEU A 127 -3.92 43.66 -37.86
#